data_AF-A0AAD5KSH3-F1
#
_entry.id   AF-A0AAD5KSH3-F1
#
_cell.length_a   1.000
_cell.length_b   1.000
_cell.length_c   1.000
_cell.angle_alpha   90.00
_cell.angle_beta   90.00
_cell.angle_gamma   90.00
#
_symmetry.space_group_name_H-M   'P 1'
#
loop_
_entity.id
_entity.type
_entity.pdbx_description
1 polymer ?
#
loop_
_entity_poly.entity_id
_entity_poly.type
_entity_poly.pdbx_seq_one_letter_code
_entity_poly.pdbx_strand_id
1 'polypeptide(L)'
;MSNQTPKILYTLTDEAPALATYSLLPIVQAFTSSAGVQVETRDISLSGRIIASFPEYLNPAQQIEDALAELGKIATTPEANIVKLPNVSASMPQLKAAIKELQGKGYALPDYPEEPKTEEEKTAKSKYDKIKGSAVNPVLREGNSDRRAPLAVKAYARKHPHSMGKW
;
A
#
# COMPACT_ATOMS: atom_id res chain seq x y z
N MET A 1 -25.51 18.07 9.46
CA MET A 1 -24.82 16.77 9.43
C MET A 1 -24.46 16.51 7.97
N SER A 2 -23.23 16.07 7.67
CA SER A 2 -22.86 15.78 6.27
C SER A 2 -23.70 14.61 5.78
N ASN A 3 -24.34 14.77 4.61
CA ASN A 3 -25.13 13.72 3.94
C ASN A 3 -24.25 12.61 3.31
N GLN A 4 -23.01 12.43 3.80
CA GLN A 4 -22.07 11.48 3.23
C GLN A 4 -21.99 10.24 4.11
N THR A 5 -22.17 9.07 3.49
CA THR A 5 -21.95 7.78 4.14
C THR A 5 -20.51 7.70 4.66
N PRO A 6 -20.28 7.42 5.95
CA PRO A 6 -18.93 7.26 6.48
C PRO A 6 -18.18 6.13 5.77
N LYS A 7 -16.90 6.35 5.47
CA LYS A 7 -16.05 5.41 4.73
C LYS A 7 -14.80 5.06 5.53
N ILE A 8 -14.36 3.82 5.40
CA ILE A 8 -13.04 3.34 5.80
C ILE A 8 -12.28 2.98 4.52
N LEU A 9 -11.06 3.51 4.38
CA LEU A 9 -10.15 3.17 3.29
C LEU A 9 -9.19 2.08 3.75
N TYR A 10 -9.40 0.87 3.26
CA TYR A 10 -8.61 -0.31 3.58
C TYR A 10 -7.50 -0.51 2.53
N THR A 11 -6.25 -0.43 2.96
CA THR A 11 -5.14 -0.57 1.99
C THR A 11 -4.96 -2.02 1.53
N LEU A 12 -4.92 -2.24 0.22
CA LEU A 12 -4.39 -3.47 -0.37
C LEU A 12 -2.87 -3.30 -0.48
N THR A 13 -2.13 -4.26 0.05
CA THR A 13 -0.67 -4.19 0.15
C THR A 13 -0.03 -5.41 -0.49
N ASP A 14 1.04 -5.95 0.11
CA ASP A 14 1.92 -6.94 -0.48
C ASP A 14 1.96 -8.20 0.39
N GLU A 15 2.41 -9.31 -0.20
CA GLU A 15 2.84 -10.53 0.50
C GLU A 15 1.81 -11.07 1.51
N ALA A 16 2.22 -11.37 2.74
CA ALA A 16 1.35 -11.99 3.75
C ALA A 16 0.16 -11.10 4.16
N PRO A 17 0.32 -9.78 4.42
CA PRO A 17 -0.82 -8.90 4.67
C PRO A 17 -1.85 -8.85 3.52
N ALA A 18 -1.39 -8.91 2.26
CA ALA A 18 -2.30 -8.98 1.12
C ALA A 18 -3.16 -10.25 1.19
N LEU A 19 -2.54 -11.42 1.37
CA LEU A 19 -3.26 -12.70 1.52
C LEU A 19 -4.25 -12.69 2.68
N ALA A 20 -3.84 -12.16 3.84
CA ALA A 20 -4.73 -12.04 4.99
C ALA A 20 -5.94 -11.13 4.70
N THR A 21 -5.74 -10.07 3.90
CA THR A 21 -6.80 -9.15 3.49
C THR A 21 -7.87 -9.84 2.66
N TYR A 22 -7.51 -10.74 1.74
CA TYR A 22 -8.49 -11.52 0.97
C TYR A 22 -9.44 -12.35 1.85
N SER A 23 -8.97 -12.82 3.01
CA SER A 23 -9.81 -13.54 3.97
C SER A 23 -10.60 -12.61 4.89
N LEU A 24 -9.97 -11.56 5.42
CA LEU A 24 -10.54 -10.75 6.49
C LEU A 24 -11.44 -9.63 5.99
N LEU A 25 -11.12 -9.03 4.83
CA LEU A 25 -11.85 -7.86 4.32
C LEU A 25 -13.36 -8.12 4.09
N PRO A 26 -13.79 -9.27 3.51
CA PRO A 26 -15.21 -9.56 3.35
C PRO A 26 -15.96 -9.61 4.68
N ILE A 27 -15.30 -10.11 5.74
CA ILE A 27 -15.87 -10.15 7.09
C ILE A 27 -16.00 -8.73 7.63
N VAL A 28 -14.95 -7.90 7.52
CA VAL A 28 -15.01 -6.50 7.97
C VAL A 28 -16.14 -5.75 7.28
N GLN A 29 -16.24 -5.86 5.95
CA GLN A 29 -17.30 -5.24 5.15
C GLN A 29 -18.71 -5.66 5.60
N ALA A 30 -18.93 -6.96 5.82
CA ALA A 30 -20.21 -7.47 6.28
C ALA A 30 -20.61 -6.87 7.63
N PHE A 31 -19.69 -6.85 8.60
CA PHE A 31 -19.97 -6.32 9.93
C PHE A 31 -20.13 -4.79 9.96
N THR A 32 -19.39 -4.02 9.15
CA THR A 32 -19.52 -2.55 9.15
C THR A 32 -20.77 -2.08 8.41
N SER A 33 -21.27 -2.87 7.46
CA SER A 33 -22.48 -2.54 6.69
C SER A 33 -23.72 -2.34 7.58
N SER A 34 -23.87 -3.11 8.66
CA SER A 34 -24.99 -2.95 9.60
C SER A 34 -24.95 -1.64 10.38
N ALA A 35 -23.78 -0.98 10.42
CA ALA A 35 -23.58 0.32 11.02
C ALA A 35 -23.62 1.47 9.97
N GLY A 36 -23.91 1.16 8.70
CA GLY A 36 -23.91 2.16 7.62
C GLY A 36 -22.51 2.69 7.28
N VAL A 37 -21.45 1.94 7.60
CA VAL A 37 -20.05 2.31 7.28
C VAL A 37 -19.58 1.49 6.09
N GLN A 38 -19.20 2.20 5.02
CA GLN A 38 -18.64 1.58 3.82
C GLN A 38 -17.13 1.32 3.99
N VAL A 39 -16.65 0.22 3.44
CA VAL A 39 -15.21 -0.09 3.41
C VAL A 39 -14.79 -0.20 1.95
N GLU A 40 -14.03 0.78 1.51
CA GLU A 40 -13.45 0.83 0.16
C GLU A 40 -11.98 0.45 0.21
N THR A 41 -11.45 -0.08 -0.89
CA THR A 41 -10.05 -0.46 -1.00
C THR A 41 -9.25 0.58 -1.77
N ARG A 42 -7.97 0.71 -1.43
CA ARG A 42 -6.98 1.46 -2.21
C ARG A 42 -5.72 0.63 -2.35
N ASP A 43 -5.30 0.37 -3.59
CA ASP A 43 -4.14 -0.47 -3.88
C ASP A 43 -2.85 0.35 -3.82
N ILE A 44 -2.05 0.07 -2.79
CA ILE A 44 -0.72 0.65 -2.60
C ILE A 44 0.39 -0.42 -2.65
N SER A 45 0.07 -1.59 -3.20
CA SER A 45 1.04 -2.64 -3.48
C SER A 45 2.18 -2.12 -4.34
N LEU A 46 3.33 -2.79 -4.31
CA LEU A 46 4.45 -2.46 -5.19
C LEU A 46 4.03 -2.53 -6.66
N SER A 47 3.29 -3.56 -7.06
CA SER A 47 2.76 -3.69 -8.42
C SER A 47 1.82 -2.56 -8.79
N GLY A 48 0.86 -2.22 -7.93
CA GLY A 48 -0.10 -1.15 -8.19
C GLY A 48 0.60 0.20 -8.38
N ARG A 49 1.55 0.53 -7.50
CA ARG A 49 2.32 1.78 -7.61
C ARG A 49 3.20 1.84 -8.85
N ILE A 50 3.74 0.71 -9.31
CA ILE A 50 4.45 0.64 -10.60
C ILE A 50 3.46 0.92 -11.74
N ILE A 51 2.35 0.19 -11.84
CA ILE A 51 1.37 0.32 -12.92
C ILE A 51 0.85 1.76 -13.01
N ALA A 52 0.46 2.36 -11.87
CA ALA A 52 -0.05 3.73 -11.81
C ALA A 52 0.96 4.80 -12.27
N SER A 53 2.26 4.52 -12.19
CA SER A 53 3.32 5.48 -12.56
C SER A 53 3.66 5.48 -14.05
N PHE A 54 3.22 4.46 -14.82
CA PHE A 54 3.57 4.28 -16.24
C PHE A 54 2.35 4.11 -17.14
N PRO A 55 1.27 4.93 -17.02
CA PRO A 55 0.08 4.77 -17.84
C PRO A 55 0.38 4.87 -19.35
N GLU A 56 1.41 5.63 -19.74
CA GLU A 56 1.81 5.78 -21.14
C GLU A 56 2.35 4.50 -21.80
N TYR A 57 2.76 3.51 -21.01
CA TYR A 57 3.22 2.20 -21.48
C TYR A 57 2.10 1.14 -21.49
N LEU A 58 0.89 1.51 -21.06
CA LEU A 58 -0.18 0.57 -20.78
C LEU A 58 -1.38 0.83 -21.65
N ASN A 59 -2.04 -0.26 -22.07
CA ASN A 59 -3.34 -0.13 -22.71
C ASN A 59 -4.39 0.36 -21.70
N PRO A 60 -5.51 0.95 -22.15
CA PRO A 60 -6.52 1.51 -21.24
C PRO A 60 -7.09 0.53 -20.21
N ALA A 61 -7.13 -0.77 -20.51
CA ALA A 61 -7.63 -1.80 -19.61
C ALA A 61 -6.62 -2.20 -18.52
N GLN A 62 -5.33 -1.91 -18.72
CA GLN A 62 -4.26 -2.18 -17.75
C GLN A 62 -3.99 -0.98 -16.82
N GLN A 63 -4.46 0.21 -17.19
CA GLN A 63 -4.25 1.42 -16.41
C GLN A 63 -5.08 1.37 -15.11
N ILE A 64 -4.48 1.83 -14.03
CA ILE A 64 -5.13 1.99 -12.73
C ILE A 64 -4.82 3.40 -12.20
N GLU A 65 -5.67 3.87 -11.30
CA GLU A 65 -5.48 5.17 -10.65
C GLU A 65 -4.31 5.16 -9.66
N ASP A 66 -3.66 6.32 -9.49
CA ASP A 66 -2.63 6.50 -8.46
C ASP A 66 -3.28 6.64 -7.07
N ALA A 67 -3.60 5.49 -6.48
CA ALA A 67 -4.22 5.40 -5.17
C ALA A 67 -3.34 5.96 -4.04
N LEU A 68 -2.01 5.97 -4.19
CA LEU A 68 -1.13 6.56 -3.17
C LEU A 68 -1.24 8.09 -3.18
N ALA A 69 -1.24 8.70 -4.37
CA ALA A 69 -1.47 10.14 -4.50
C ALA A 69 -2.88 10.54 -4.02
N GLU A 70 -3.90 9.73 -4.31
CA GLU A 70 -5.26 9.95 -3.80
C GLU A 70 -5.30 9.88 -2.27
N LEU A 71 -4.74 8.82 -1.67
CA LEU A 71 -4.69 8.66 -0.22
C LEU A 71 -3.92 9.80 0.47
N GLY A 72 -2.84 10.30 -0.15
CA GLY A 72 -2.10 11.47 0.36
C GLY A 72 -2.97 12.72 0.44
N LYS A 73 -3.80 12.98 -0.57
CA LYS A 73 -4.77 14.08 -0.53
C LYS A 73 -5.80 13.85 0.57
N ILE A 74 -6.37 12.65 0.65
CA ILE A 74 -7.39 12.30 1.65
C ILE A 74 -6.83 12.42 3.07
N ALA A 75 -5.58 12.01 3.32
CA ALA A 75 -4.95 12.08 4.65
C ALA A 75 -4.90 13.50 5.24
N THR A 76 -5.00 14.54 4.40
CA THR A 76 -5.06 15.95 4.81
C THR A 76 -6.49 16.47 5.06
N THR A 77 -7.50 15.62 4.89
CA THR A 77 -8.92 15.98 5.06
C THR A 77 -9.47 15.46 6.39
N PRO A 78 -10.44 16.15 7.03
CA PRO A 78 -11.08 15.66 8.25
C PRO A 78 -11.79 14.32 8.10
N GLU A 79 -12.19 13.96 6.89
CA GLU A 79 -12.90 12.72 6.57
C GLU A 79 -11.97 11.50 6.47
N ALA A 80 -10.66 11.68 6.60
CA ALA A 80 -9.67 10.61 6.50
C ALA A 80 -9.89 9.52 7.56
N ASN A 81 -10.22 8.31 7.10
CA ASN A 81 -10.26 7.12 7.94
C ASN A 81 -9.57 5.97 7.19
N ILE A 82 -8.26 5.84 7.42
CA ILE A 82 -7.38 4.95 6.64
C ILE A 82 -6.87 3.81 7.54
N VAL A 83 -7.17 2.57 7.16
CA VAL A 83 -6.59 1.37 7.76
C VAL A 83 -5.39 0.93 6.92
N LYS A 84 -4.19 1.28 7.41
CA LYS A 84 -2.92 1.01 6.75
C LYS A 84 -2.29 -0.30 7.23
N LEU A 85 -2.19 -1.28 6.32
CA LEU A 85 -1.52 -2.57 6.57
C LEU A 85 -0.03 -2.47 6.23
N PRO A 86 0.86 -3.37 6.72
CA PRO A 86 2.25 -3.41 6.29
C PRO A 86 2.37 -3.60 4.77
N ASN A 87 3.35 -2.92 4.15
CA ASN A 87 3.62 -2.94 2.71
C ASN A 87 5.13 -2.98 2.46
N VAL A 88 5.52 -3.36 1.24
CA VAL A 88 6.92 -3.44 0.82
C VAL A 88 7.53 -2.05 0.64
N SER A 89 8.63 -1.79 1.35
CA SER A 89 9.57 -0.72 1.00
C SER A 89 10.63 -1.30 0.06
N ALA A 90 10.40 -1.22 -1.24
CA ALA A 90 11.09 -2.09 -2.20
C ALA A 90 12.59 -1.83 -2.26
N SER A 91 13.38 -2.88 -2.08
CA SER A 91 14.78 -2.91 -2.48
C SER A 91 14.91 -3.00 -4.00
N MET A 92 16.11 -2.76 -4.53
CA MET A 92 16.37 -2.88 -5.96
C MET A 92 16.04 -4.28 -6.53
N PRO A 93 16.42 -5.40 -5.90
CA PRO A 93 16.03 -6.73 -6.38
C PRO A 93 14.51 -6.95 -6.41
N GLN A 94 13.79 -6.50 -5.37
CA GLN A 94 12.33 -6.61 -5.32
C GLN A 94 11.65 -5.79 -6.42
N LEU A 95 12.13 -4.57 -6.67
CA LEU A 95 11.62 -3.73 -7.75
C LEU A 95 11.79 -4.41 -9.11
N LYS A 96 13.00 -4.90 -9.41
CA LYS A 96 13.27 -5.61 -10.68
C LYS A 96 12.44 -6.89 -10.82
N ALA A 97 12.25 -7.63 -9.74
CA ALA A 97 11.41 -8.82 -9.73
C ALA A 97 9.95 -8.48 -10.05
N ALA A 98 9.40 -7.43 -9.43
CA ALA A 98 8.03 -6.98 -9.69
C ALA A 98 7.85 -6.48 -11.14
N ILE A 99 8.80 -5.72 -11.68
CA ILE A 99 8.80 -5.28 -13.09
C ILE A 99 8.76 -6.50 -14.01
N LYS A 100 9.67 -7.46 -13.79
CA LYS A 100 9.75 -8.69 -14.60
C LYS A 100 8.47 -9.53 -14.52
N GLU A 101 7.86 -9.65 -13.34
CA GLU A 101 6.59 -10.35 -13.17
C GLU A 101 5.46 -9.66 -13.96
N LEU A 102 5.37 -8.33 -13.88
CA LEU A 102 4.37 -7.55 -14.61
C LEU A 102 4.58 -7.64 -16.13
N GLN A 103 5.82 -7.56 -16.60
CA GLN A 103 6.15 -7.80 -18.01
C GLN A 103 5.73 -9.20 -18.47
N GLY A 104 5.97 -10.23 -17.64
CA GLY A 104 5.50 -11.58 -17.90
C GLY A 104 3.97 -11.71 -17.97
N LYS A 105 3.25 -10.77 -17.36
CA LYS A 105 1.78 -10.63 -17.43
C LYS A 105 1.30 -9.72 -18.56
N GLY A 106 2.20 -9.25 -19.43
CA GLY A 106 1.87 -8.45 -20.62
C GLY A 106 1.78 -6.94 -20.37
N TYR A 107 2.27 -6.44 -19.24
CA TYR A 107 2.43 -4.99 -19.03
C TYR A 107 3.72 -4.53 -19.71
N ALA A 108 3.64 -3.68 -20.73
CA ALA A 108 4.79 -3.24 -21.53
C ALA A 108 5.67 -2.19 -20.81
N LEU A 109 5.93 -2.40 -19.53
CA LEU A 109 6.70 -1.51 -18.67
C LEU A 109 8.19 -1.50 -19.05
N PRO A 110 8.86 -0.34 -19.03
CA PRO A 110 10.29 -0.28 -19.26
C PRO A 110 11.05 -0.97 -18.12
N ASP A 111 12.20 -1.56 -18.43
CA ASP A 111 13.13 -2.05 -17.42
C ASP A 111 13.65 -0.91 -16.54
N TYR A 112 14.20 -1.23 -15.37
CA TYR A 112 14.93 -0.25 -14.56
C TYR A 112 16.32 -0.01 -15.17
N PRO A 113 16.64 1.20 -15.69
CA PRO A 113 17.95 1.46 -16.25
C PRO A 113 18.91 1.88 -15.12
N GLU A 114 19.95 1.08 -14.90
CA GLU A 114 20.97 1.38 -13.87
C GLU A 114 21.79 2.63 -14.26
N GLU A 115 22.18 2.71 -15.53
CA GLU A 115 22.96 3.80 -16.11
C GLU A 115 22.19 4.39 -17.30
N PRO A 116 21.24 5.32 -17.07
CA PRO A 116 20.39 5.85 -18.13
C PRO A 116 21.19 6.76 -19.09
N LYS A 117 21.03 6.50 -20.39
CA LYS A 117 21.70 7.21 -21.49
C LYS A 117 20.74 8.08 -22.29
N THR A 118 19.46 7.76 -22.30
CA THR A 118 18.42 8.56 -22.99
C THR A 118 17.52 9.31 -22.01
N GLU A 119 16.77 10.30 -22.49
CA GLU A 119 15.81 11.03 -21.66
C GLU A 119 14.64 10.15 -21.21
N GLU A 120 14.24 9.18 -22.02
CA GLU A 120 13.24 8.17 -21.68
C GLU A 120 13.73 7.29 -20.53
N GLU A 121 14.98 6.82 -20.58
CA GLU A 121 15.59 6.02 -19.51
C GLU A 121 15.73 6.82 -18.21
N LYS A 122 16.14 8.10 -18.30
CA LYS A 122 16.20 9.00 -17.13
C LYS A 122 14.82 9.19 -16.50
N THR A 123 13.78 9.36 -17.34
CA THR A 123 12.40 9.50 -16.90
C THR A 123 11.90 8.23 -16.21
N ALA A 124 12.13 7.06 -16.81
CA ALA A 124 11.75 5.77 -16.24
C ALA A 124 12.46 5.52 -14.91
N LYS A 125 13.77 5.78 -14.85
CA LYS A 125 14.54 5.68 -13.60
C LYS A 125 13.99 6.59 -12.53
N SER A 126 13.69 7.86 -12.86
CA SER A 126 13.15 8.83 -11.90
C SER A 126 11.81 8.36 -11.31
N LYS A 127 10.91 7.83 -12.14
CA LYS A 127 9.63 7.26 -11.70
C LYS A 127 9.85 6.06 -10.77
N TYR A 128 10.68 5.11 -11.17
CA TYR A 128 11.01 3.95 -10.33
C TYR A 128 11.72 4.31 -9.03
N ASP A 129 12.58 5.32 -9.04
CA ASP A 129 13.30 5.79 -7.85
C ASP A 129 12.35 6.39 -6.82
N LYS A 130 11.21 6.95 -7.24
CA LYS A 130 10.13 7.42 -6.34
C LYS A 130 9.30 6.26 -5.77
N ILE A 131 9.27 5.11 -6.45
CA ILE A 131 8.51 3.92 -6.01
C ILE A 131 9.30 3.07 -5.01
N LYS A 132 10.62 2.96 -5.19
CA LYS A 132 11.47 2.13 -4.32
C LYS A 132 11.67 2.74 -2.94
N GLY A 133 12.08 1.91 -1.98
CA GLY A 133 12.25 2.33 -0.59
C GLY A 133 10.94 2.70 0.09
N SER A 134 11.00 3.53 1.13
CA SER A 134 9.83 3.91 1.94
C SER A 134 9.01 5.01 1.26
N ALA A 135 8.37 4.70 0.13
CA ALA A 135 7.56 5.65 -0.64
C ALA A 135 6.19 5.96 -0.01
N VAL A 136 5.60 5.00 0.72
CA VAL A 136 4.21 5.13 1.21
C VAL A 136 4.11 5.92 2.50
N ASN A 137 4.95 5.62 3.50
CA ASN A 137 4.83 6.25 4.83
C ASN A 137 4.96 7.79 4.79
N PRO A 138 5.88 8.39 4.01
CA PRO A 138 6.00 9.85 3.93
C PRO A 138 4.74 10.54 3.37
N VAL A 139 3.90 9.82 2.62
CA VAL A 139 2.67 10.36 2.04
C VAL A 139 1.49 10.25 3.00
N LEU A 140 1.46 9.21 3.85
CA LEU A 140 0.30 8.93 4.70
C LEU A 140 0.44 9.44 6.14
N ARG A 141 1.64 9.81 6.58
CA ARG A 141 1.91 10.21 7.97
C ARG A 141 1.83 11.71 8.16
N GLU A 142 0.67 12.27 7.88
CA GLU A 142 0.32 13.69 8.11
C GLU A 142 -0.03 13.95 9.58
N GLY A 143 0.78 13.42 10.50
CA GLY A 143 0.55 13.48 11.94
C GLY A 143 1.61 12.76 12.77
N ASN A 144 1.50 12.88 14.09
CA ASN A 144 2.39 12.23 15.05
C ASN A 144 1.97 10.78 15.36
N SER A 145 2.84 10.03 16.03
CA SER A 145 2.62 8.62 16.35
C SER A 145 2.15 8.41 17.80
N ASP A 146 0.96 7.83 17.99
CA ASP A 146 0.60 7.12 19.23
C ASP A 146 0.84 5.62 19.04
N ARG A 147 1.87 5.06 19.69
CA ARG A 147 2.21 3.63 19.60
C ARG A 147 2.36 3.03 20.98
N ARG A 148 1.50 2.06 21.30
CA ARG A 148 1.45 1.38 22.61
C ARG A 148 0.98 -0.06 22.47
N ALA A 149 1.41 -0.93 23.38
CA ALA A 149 0.91 -2.29 23.45
C ALA A 149 -0.54 -2.30 23.98
N PRO A 150 -1.50 -2.95 23.29
CA PRO A 150 -2.87 -3.06 23.79
C PRO A 150 -2.95 -3.81 25.13
N LEU A 151 -3.92 -3.44 25.98
CA LEU A 151 -4.09 -4.04 27.31
C LEU A 151 -4.32 -5.55 27.24
N ALA A 152 -5.15 -6.01 26.31
CA ALA A 152 -5.40 -7.44 26.09
C ALA A 152 -4.12 -8.20 25.73
N VAL A 153 -3.28 -7.63 24.85
CA VAL A 153 -1.98 -8.22 24.46
C VAL A 153 -1.03 -8.28 25.66
N LYS A 154 -0.96 -7.21 26.47
CA LYS A 154 -0.09 -7.20 27.66
C LYS A 154 -0.55 -8.23 28.70
N ALA A 155 -1.86 -8.36 28.92
CA ALA A 155 -2.41 -9.36 29.82
C ALA A 155 -2.13 -10.79 29.31
N TYR A 156 -2.29 -11.04 28.01
CA TYR A 156 -1.97 -12.31 27.39
C TYR A 156 -0.48 -12.67 27.56
N ALA A 157 0.43 -11.75 27.26
CA ALA A 157 1.87 -11.97 27.40
C ALA A 157 2.31 -12.26 28.86
N ARG A 158 1.58 -11.76 29.87
CA ARG A 158 1.83 -12.12 31.28
C ARG A 158 1.41 -13.56 31.60
N LYS A 159 0.31 -14.04 30.99
CA LYS A 159 -0.20 -15.41 31.17
C LYS A 159 0.59 -16.43 30.34
N HIS A 160 1.11 -16.00 29.20
CA HIS A 160 1.85 -16.81 28.24
C HIS A 160 3.20 -16.13 27.95
N PRO A 161 4.16 -16.20 28.90
CA PRO A 161 5.47 -15.59 28.70
C PRO A 161 6.18 -16.24 27.51
N HIS A 162 6.73 -15.41 26.63
CA HIS A 162 7.55 -15.87 25.51
C HIS A 162 8.96 -16.21 25.98
N SER A 163 9.66 -17.04 25.22
CA SER A 163 11.05 -17.41 25.51
C SER A 163 11.94 -16.17 25.52
N MET A 164 12.65 -15.97 26.63
CA MET A 164 13.68 -14.93 26.78
C MET A 164 15.02 -15.61 27.04
N GLY A 165 16.01 -15.34 26.19
CA GLY A 165 17.38 -15.84 26.38
C GLY A 165 17.98 -15.29 27.67
N LYS A 166 18.86 -16.07 28.31
CA LYS A 166 19.66 -15.56 29.43
C LYS A 166 20.60 -14.47 28.90
N TRP A 167 20.67 -13.38 29.65
CA TRP A 167 21.67 -12.33 29.47
C TRP A 167 22.97 -12.71 30.17
#